data_AF-A0A2E8A8X9-F1
#
_entry.id   AF-A0A2E8A8X9-F1
#
_cell.length_a   1.000
_cell.length_b   1.000
_cell.length_c   1.000
_cell.angle_alpha   90.00
_cell.angle_beta   90.00
_cell.angle_gamma   90.00
#
_symmetry.space_group_name_H-M   'P 1'
#
loop_
_entity.id
_entity.type
_entity.pdbx_description
1 polymer ?
#
loop_
_entity_poly.entity_id
_entity_poly.type
_entity_poly.pdbx_seq_one_letter_code
_entity_poly.pdbx_strand_id
1 'polypeptide(L)'
;MANTPEEKLPPPSRRKDRKCNECPTMIRRDNKSGLCTRCVKKSNEFRRAASGAAHRRYEDPEQRKRTGAAVKRANQLDPTIRVRKSQIMKEIAATPEWKARNAQQCRDRRLWEIGVAARTPESDARAGRTFSQRHGIASWCPLEYIEQARELRKAGVSVEETKRMIAEQQEADLERYRRKMGSRWGGDGE
;
A
#
# COMPACT_ATOMS: atom_id res chain seq x y z
N MET A 1 -27.11 -70.94 -15.93
CA MET A 1 -26.19 -69.91 -15.44
C MET A 1 -26.51 -68.60 -16.13
N ALA A 2 -26.79 -67.59 -15.30
CA ALA A 2 -27.03 -66.15 -15.54
C ALA A 2 -27.26 -65.64 -16.98
N ASN A 3 -28.53 -65.30 -17.28
CA ASN A 3 -28.85 -64.20 -18.18
C ASN A 3 -28.78 -62.90 -17.37
N THR A 4 -27.73 -62.10 -17.54
CA THR A 4 -27.75 -60.69 -17.15
C THR A 4 -28.27 -59.87 -18.33
N PRO A 5 -29.33 -59.07 -18.16
CA PRO A 5 -29.73 -58.13 -19.19
C PRO A 5 -28.66 -57.04 -19.25
N GLU A 6 -27.95 -56.95 -20.38
CA GLU A 6 -27.17 -55.76 -20.70
C GLU A 6 -28.12 -54.58 -20.72
N GLU A 7 -28.11 -53.81 -19.64
CA GLU A 7 -28.70 -52.50 -19.55
C GLU A 7 -28.03 -51.64 -20.62
N LYS A 8 -28.71 -51.49 -21.76
CA LYS A 8 -28.26 -50.68 -22.89
C LYS A 8 -28.05 -49.25 -22.37
N LEU A 9 -26.80 -48.92 -22.07
CA LEU A 9 -26.37 -47.53 -21.95
C LEU A 9 -26.92 -46.80 -23.19
N PRO A 10 -27.67 -45.69 -23.02
CA PRO A 10 -28.19 -44.96 -24.16
C PRO A 10 -27.01 -44.62 -25.07
N PRO A 11 -27.15 -44.80 -26.39
CA PRO A 11 -26.04 -44.59 -27.31
C PRO A 11 -25.47 -43.20 -27.07
N PRO A 12 -24.13 -43.01 -27.07
CA PRO A 12 -23.55 -41.69 -26.98
C PRO A 12 -24.20 -40.90 -28.09
N SER A 13 -25.09 -39.97 -27.71
CA SER A 13 -25.88 -39.17 -28.63
C SER A 13 -24.92 -38.75 -29.74
N ARG A 14 -25.20 -39.15 -30.99
CA ARG A 14 -24.43 -38.76 -32.17
C ARG A 14 -24.49 -37.23 -32.27
N ARG A 15 -23.70 -36.53 -31.44
CA ARG A 15 -23.73 -35.08 -31.31
C ARG A 15 -23.04 -34.57 -32.56
N LYS A 16 -23.86 -34.04 -33.45
CA LYS A 16 -23.44 -33.34 -34.66
C LYS A 16 -22.75 -32.05 -34.23
N ASP A 17 -21.54 -32.17 -33.70
CA ASP A 17 -20.69 -31.05 -33.32
C ASP A 17 -20.12 -30.42 -34.60
N ARG A 18 -20.03 -29.09 -34.62
CA ARG A 18 -19.43 -28.33 -35.72
C ARG A 18 -18.03 -27.87 -35.34
N LYS A 19 -17.15 -27.61 -36.30
CA LYS A 19 -15.82 -27.04 -36.00
C LYS A 19 -15.97 -25.56 -35.62
N CYS A 20 -15.11 -25.09 -34.72
CA CYS A 20 -14.90 -23.67 -34.47
C CYS A 20 -14.39 -22.99 -35.74
N ASN A 21 -14.83 -21.77 -36.00
CA ASN A 21 -14.43 -21.03 -37.20
C ASN A 21 -12.92 -20.67 -37.24
N GLU A 22 -12.25 -20.63 -36.08
CA GLU A 22 -10.84 -20.23 -35.94
C GLU A 22 -9.88 -21.37 -35.60
N CYS A 23 -10.39 -22.54 -35.19
CA CYS A 23 -9.53 -23.63 -34.72
C CYS A 23 -10.20 -25.00 -34.92
N PRO A 24 -9.45 -26.11 -34.92
CA PRO A 24 -10.01 -27.46 -35.14
C PRO A 24 -10.86 -27.97 -33.97
N THR A 25 -11.10 -27.18 -32.93
CA THR A 25 -11.90 -27.57 -31.76
C THR A 25 -13.36 -27.77 -32.16
N MET A 26 -13.92 -28.91 -31.77
CA MET A 26 -15.35 -29.21 -31.93
C MET A 26 -16.18 -28.42 -30.93
N ILE A 27 -17.22 -27.75 -31.43
CA ILE A 27 -18.17 -26.98 -30.65
C ILE A 27 -19.58 -27.52 -30.88
N ARG A 28 -20.44 -27.38 -29.87
CA ARG A 28 -21.83 -27.80 -29.98
C ARG A 28 -22.54 -26.99 -31.08
N ARG A 29 -23.46 -27.62 -31.83
CA ARG A 29 -24.18 -26.98 -32.96
C ARG A 29 -25.01 -25.76 -32.54
N ASP A 30 -25.53 -25.77 -31.32
CA ASP A 30 -26.32 -24.71 -30.70
C ASP A 30 -25.46 -23.49 -30.29
N ASN A 31 -24.13 -23.58 -30.35
CA ASN A 31 -23.26 -22.45 -30.04
C ASN A 31 -23.37 -21.38 -31.13
N LYS A 32 -24.18 -20.34 -30.89
CA LYS A 32 -24.43 -19.24 -31.83
C LYS A 32 -23.18 -18.43 -32.20
N SER A 33 -22.16 -18.39 -31.34
CA SER A 33 -20.95 -17.58 -31.58
C SER A 33 -20.07 -18.12 -32.71
N GLY A 34 -20.21 -19.40 -33.09
CA GLY A 34 -19.32 -20.04 -34.08
C GLY A 34 -17.88 -20.24 -33.62
N LEU A 35 -17.56 -19.81 -32.40
CA LEU A 35 -16.22 -19.85 -31.82
C LEU A 35 -16.21 -20.74 -30.57
N CYS A 36 -15.12 -21.46 -30.34
CA CYS A 36 -14.92 -22.16 -29.08
C CYS A 36 -14.67 -21.16 -27.95
N THR A 37 -14.85 -21.57 -26.68
CA THR A 37 -14.65 -20.70 -25.50
C THR A 37 -13.30 -19.98 -25.50
N ARG A 38 -12.25 -20.61 -26.04
CA ARG A 38 -10.91 -20.02 -26.15
C ARG A 38 -10.85 -18.92 -27.20
N CYS A 39 -11.40 -19.16 -28.39
CA CYS A 39 -11.46 -18.20 -29.49
C CYS A 39 -12.40 -17.03 -29.17
N VAL A 40 -13.56 -17.30 -28.57
CA VAL A 40 -14.47 -16.25 -28.07
C VAL A 40 -13.73 -15.32 -27.12
N LYS A 41 -12.99 -15.84 -26.12
CA LYS A 41 -12.22 -15.01 -25.17
C LYS A 41 -11.10 -14.19 -25.82
N LYS A 42 -10.58 -14.63 -26.97
CA LYS A 42 -9.57 -13.90 -27.75
C LYS A 42 -10.18 -12.86 -28.68
N SER A 43 -11.44 -13.03 -29.09
CA SER A 43 -12.13 -12.10 -29.98
C SER A 43 -12.21 -10.69 -29.36
N ASN A 44 -11.97 -9.68 -30.20
CA ASN A 44 -12.07 -8.28 -29.79
C ASN A 44 -13.50 -7.92 -29.40
N GLU A 45 -14.50 -8.52 -30.04
CA GLU A 45 -15.91 -8.31 -29.72
C GLU A 45 -16.25 -8.76 -28.29
N PHE A 46 -15.83 -9.97 -27.89
CA PHE A 46 -16.01 -10.44 -26.52
C PHE A 46 -15.28 -9.55 -25.51
N ARG A 47 -14.04 -9.14 -25.80
CA ARG A 47 -13.27 -8.24 -24.91
C ARG A 47 -13.95 -6.89 -24.74
N ARG A 48 -14.48 -6.30 -25.81
CA ARG A 48 -15.25 -5.05 -25.78
C ARG A 48 -16.55 -5.22 -25.00
N ALA A 49 -17.33 -6.26 -25.27
CA ALA A 49 -18.57 -6.54 -24.56
C ALA A 49 -18.33 -6.78 -23.05
N ALA A 50 -17.29 -7.54 -22.71
CA ALA A 50 -16.88 -7.80 -21.32
C ALA A 50 -16.40 -6.53 -20.62
N SER A 51 -15.59 -5.71 -21.30
CA SER A 51 -15.13 -4.41 -20.78
C SER A 51 -16.31 -3.46 -20.55
N GLY A 52 -17.24 -3.35 -21.50
CA GLY A 52 -18.44 -2.53 -21.34
C GLY A 52 -19.35 -3.02 -20.20
N ALA A 53 -19.50 -4.34 -20.03
CA ALA A 53 -20.24 -4.90 -18.90
C ALA A 53 -19.54 -4.64 -17.55
N ALA A 54 -18.21 -4.67 -17.52
CA ALA A 54 -17.44 -4.32 -16.33
C ALA A 54 -17.57 -2.83 -15.99
N HIS A 55 -17.53 -1.94 -16.98
CA HIS A 55 -17.76 -0.51 -16.80
C HIS A 55 -19.16 -0.22 -16.24
N ARG A 56 -20.22 -0.81 -16.81
CA ARG A 56 -21.59 -0.66 -16.30
C ARG A 56 -21.74 -1.12 -14.84
N ARG A 57 -21.05 -2.20 -14.46
CA ARG A 57 -21.03 -2.66 -13.06
C ARG A 57 -20.30 -1.71 -12.11
N TYR A 58 -19.40 -0.87 -12.64
CA TYR A 58 -18.65 0.11 -11.86
C TYR A 58 -19.37 1.46 -11.75
N GLU A 59 -20.32 1.72 -12.66
CA GLU A 59 -21.23 2.87 -12.60
C GLU A 59 -22.28 2.71 -11.48
N ASP A 60 -22.65 1.48 -11.13
CA ASP A 60 -23.49 1.21 -9.95
C ASP A 60 -22.72 1.51 -8.64
N PRO A 61 -23.15 2.52 -7.87
CA PRO A 61 -22.46 2.93 -6.65
C PRO A 61 -22.49 1.86 -5.55
N GLU A 62 -23.54 1.04 -5.46
CA GLU A 62 -23.64 -0.02 -4.46
C GLU A 62 -22.72 -1.18 -4.78
N GLN A 63 -22.62 -1.56 -6.06
CA GLN A 63 -21.68 -2.56 -6.51
C GLN A 63 -20.22 -2.10 -6.33
N ARG A 64 -19.94 -0.81 -6.58
CA ARG A 64 -18.62 -0.22 -6.33
C ARG A 64 -18.25 -0.25 -4.84
N LYS A 65 -19.18 0.07 -3.94
CA LYS A 65 -18.98 -0.03 -2.49
C LYS A 65 -18.68 -1.46 -2.04
N ARG A 66 -19.48 -2.44 -2.47
CA ARG A 66 -19.28 -3.86 -2.14
C ARG A 66 -17.92 -4.37 -2.60
N THR A 67 -17.56 -4.07 -3.84
CA THR A 67 -16.27 -4.46 -4.42
C THR A 67 -15.11 -3.78 -3.68
N GLY A 68 -15.23 -2.48 -3.39
CA GLY A 68 -14.24 -1.73 -2.63
C GLY A 68 -14.05 -2.28 -1.20
N ALA A 69 -15.13 -2.65 -0.53
CA ALA A 69 -15.10 -3.25 0.80
C ALA A 69 -14.45 -4.64 0.80
N ALA A 70 -14.74 -5.47 -0.21
CA ALA A 70 -14.10 -6.77 -0.38
C ALA A 70 -12.58 -6.63 -0.60
N VAL A 71 -12.16 -5.69 -1.46
CA VAL A 71 -10.74 -5.40 -1.72
C VAL A 71 -10.05 -4.85 -0.46
N LYS A 72 -10.70 -3.96 0.30
CA LYS A 72 -10.15 -3.46 1.57
C LYS A 72 -9.96 -4.59 2.57
N ARG A 73 -10.96 -5.45 2.76
CA ARG A 73 -10.87 -6.63 3.64
C ARG A 73 -9.75 -7.57 3.21
N ALA A 74 -9.64 -7.89 1.93
CA ALA A 74 -8.56 -8.73 1.42
C ALA A 74 -7.16 -8.15 1.71
N ASN A 75 -6.97 -6.83 1.55
CA ASN A 75 -5.70 -6.16 1.88
C ASN A 75 -5.42 -6.06 3.39
N GLN A 76 -6.46 -6.13 4.24
CA GLN A 76 -6.32 -6.06 5.69
C GLN A 76 -6.05 -7.43 6.31
N LEU A 77 -6.70 -8.48 5.78
CA LEU A 77 -6.61 -9.83 6.31
C LEU A 77 -5.32 -10.55 5.89
N ASP A 78 -4.78 -10.20 4.72
CA ASP A 78 -3.54 -10.82 4.22
C ASP A 78 -2.41 -9.78 4.05
N PRO A 79 -1.42 -9.77 4.96
CA PRO A 79 -0.27 -8.87 4.86
C PRO A 79 0.61 -9.18 3.64
N THR A 80 0.62 -10.42 3.14
CA THR A 80 1.44 -10.82 1.97
C THR A 80 0.94 -10.15 0.68
N ILE A 81 -0.39 -10.01 0.53
CA ILE A 81 -1.01 -9.28 -0.59
C ILE A 81 -0.56 -7.82 -0.57
N ARG A 82 -0.55 -7.20 0.62
CA ARG A 82 -0.12 -5.80 0.78
C ARG A 82 1.36 -5.62 0.44
N VAL A 83 2.23 -6.51 0.92
CA VAL A 83 3.68 -6.47 0.64
C VAL A 83 3.94 -6.65 -0.85
N ARG A 84 3.35 -7.69 -1.47
CA ARG A 84 3.51 -7.96 -2.91
C ARG A 84 3.02 -6.79 -3.76
N LYS A 85 1.86 -6.23 -3.43
CA LYS A 85 1.33 -5.05 -4.13
C LYS A 85 2.26 -3.84 -3.98
N SER A 86 2.81 -3.63 -2.80
CA SER A 86 3.79 -2.55 -2.55
C SER A 86 5.06 -2.74 -3.38
N GLN A 87 5.60 -3.97 -3.45
CA GLN A 87 6.79 -4.30 -4.25
C GLN A 87 6.55 -4.03 -5.74
N ILE A 88 5.46 -4.57 -6.30
CA ILE A 88 5.09 -4.34 -7.70
C ILE A 88 4.97 -2.84 -8.01
N MET A 89 4.33 -2.07 -7.12
CA MET A 89 4.20 -0.63 -7.33
C MET A 89 5.54 0.10 -7.26
N LYS A 90 6.47 -0.33 -6.39
CA LYS A 90 7.84 0.22 -6.34
C LYS A 90 8.60 -0.09 -7.63
N GLU A 91 8.50 -1.30 -8.14
CA GLU A 91 9.12 -1.71 -9.40
C GLU A 91 8.58 -0.87 -10.57
N ILE A 92 7.25 -0.73 -10.67
CA ILE A 92 6.61 0.12 -11.69
C ILE A 92 7.09 1.57 -11.55
N ALA A 93 7.07 2.13 -10.34
CA ALA A 93 7.46 3.51 -10.10
C ALA A 93 8.97 3.77 -10.32
N ALA A 94 9.80 2.73 -10.28
CA ALA A 94 11.23 2.83 -10.58
C ALA A 94 11.49 3.02 -12.08
N THR A 95 10.59 2.55 -12.95
CA THR A 95 10.76 2.65 -14.40
C THR A 95 10.79 4.10 -14.89
N PRO A 96 11.67 4.46 -15.84
CA PRO A 96 11.79 5.82 -16.35
C PRO A 96 10.53 6.27 -17.10
N GLU A 97 9.88 5.35 -17.83
CA GLU A 97 8.62 5.63 -18.54
C GLU A 97 7.50 6.05 -17.59
N TRP A 98 7.35 5.33 -16.47
CA TRP A 98 6.35 5.68 -15.46
C TRP A 98 6.65 7.04 -14.84
N LYS A 99 7.92 7.33 -14.51
CA LYS A 99 8.34 8.62 -13.96
C LYS A 99 8.05 9.77 -14.93
N ALA A 100 8.38 9.61 -16.21
CA ALA A 100 8.12 10.62 -17.24
C ALA A 100 6.61 10.87 -17.41
N ARG A 101 5.82 9.80 -17.54
CA ARG A 101 4.36 9.89 -17.65
C ARG A 101 3.72 10.53 -16.42
N ASN A 102 4.15 10.13 -15.22
CA ASN A 102 3.63 10.67 -13.96
C ASN A 102 4.01 12.15 -13.81
N ALA A 103 5.25 12.53 -14.12
CA ALA A 103 5.67 13.93 -14.12
C ALA A 103 4.86 14.79 -15.10
N GLN A 104 4.61 14.27 -16.31
CA GLN A 104 3.77 14.96 -17.29
C GLN A 104 2.34 15.12 -16.76
N GLN A 105 1.75 14.07 -16.21
CA GLN A 105 0.42 14.15 -15.60
C GLN A 105 0.35 15.16 -14.45
N CYS A 106 1.39 15.25 -13.62
CA CYS A 106 1.48 16.25 -12.56
C CYS A 106 1.47 17.68 -13.11
N ARG A 107 2.15 17.92 -14.24
CA ARG A 107 2.17 19.23 -14.93
C ARG A 107 0.82 19.53 -15.57
N ASP A 108 0.27 18.60 -16.34
CA ASP A 108 -1.00 18.76 -17.05
C ASP A 108 -2.15 19.07 -16.08
N ARG A 109 -2.12 18.44 -14.90
CA ARG A 109 -3.11 18.66 -13.83
C ARG A 109 -2.75 19.78 -12.87
N ARG A 110 -1.62 20.47 -13.08
CA ARG A 110 -1.10 21.55 -12.23
C ARG A 110 -1.18 21.18 -10.75
N LEU A 111 -0.76 19.95 -10.39
CA LEU A 111 -0.95 19.41 -9.05
C LEU A 111 -0.23 20.25 -7.97
N TRP A 112 0.81 21.00 -8.34
CA TRP A 112 1.47 21.94 -7.43
C TRP A 112 0.53 23.05 -6.96
N GLU A 113 -0.43 23.49 -7.78
CA GLU A 113 -1.37 24.57 -7.43
C GLU A 113 -2.41 24.08 -6.46
N ILE A 114 -2.86 22.84 -6.64
CA ILE A 114 -3.71 22.17 -5.66
C ILE A 114 -2.97 22.07 -4.32
N GLY A 115 -1.69 21.69 -4.36
CA GLY A 115 -0.84 21.65 -3.18
C GLY A 115 -0.71 23.00 -2.49
N VAL A 116 -0.42 24.07 -3.24
CA VAL A 116 -0.29 25.44 -2.73
C VAL A 116 -1.62 25.96 -2.19
N ALA A 117 -2.73 25.77 -2.90
CA ALA A 117 -4.07 26.17 -2.46
C ALA A 117 -4.52 25.42 -1.20
N ALA A 118 -4.05 24.19 -1.00
CA ALA A 118 -4.31 23.42 0.21
C ALA A 118 -3.44 23.82 1.41
N ARG A 119 -2.41 24.66 1.23
CA ARG A 119 -1.57 25.15 2.34
C ARG A 119 -2.34 26.21 3.12
N THR A 120 -2.86 25.79 4.27
CA THR A 120 -3.37 26.70 5.29
C THR A 120 -2.29 26.95 6.36
N PRO A 121 -2.29 28.11 7.05
CA PRO A 121 -1.41 28.35 8.19
C PRO A 121 -1.47 27.24 9.24
N GLU A 122 -2.66 26.65 9.43
CA GLU A 122 -2.88 25.51 10.32
C GLU A 122 -2.20 24.22 9.83
N SER A 123 -2.23 23.95 8.52
CA SER A 123 -1.54 22.81 7.92
C SER A 123 -0.02 22.94 8.04
N ASP A 124 0.52 24.13 7.81
CA ASP A 124 1.95 24.43 7.96
C ASP A 124 2.37 24.36 9.43
N ALA A 125 1.56 24.90 10.35
CA ALA A 125 1.80 24.78 11.79
C ALA A 125 1.76 23.31 12.26
N ARG A 126 0.84 22.49 11.72
CA ARG A 126 0.80 21.04 11.99
C ARG A 126 2.02 20.33 11.43
N ALA A 127 2.45 20.67 10.21
CA ALA A 127 3.67 20.12 9.62
C ALA A 127 4.91 20.49 10.45
N GLY A 128 5.02 21.74 10.90
CA GLY A 128 6.07 22.22 11.80
C GLY A 128 6.09 21.46 13.12
N ARG A 129 4.93 21.28 13.77
CA ARG A 129 4.82 20.48 15.01
C ARG A 129 5.22 19.02 14.80
N THR A 130 4.79 18.41 13.70
CA THR A 130 5.11 17.01 13.40
C THR A 130 6.62 16.85 13.16
N PHE A 131 7.22 17.80 12.44
CA PHE A 131 8.65 17.83 12.21
C PHE A 131 9.41 18.03 13.52
N SER A 132 9.02 18.97 14.37
CA SER A 132 9.66 19.20 15.66
C SER A 132 9.53 18.00 16.60
N GLN A 133 8.40 17.29 16.57
CA GLN A 133 8.19 16.08 17.38
C GLN A 133 9.01 14.89 16.90
N ARG A 134 9.22 14.74 15.59
CA ARG A 134 9.96 13.60 15.03
C ARG A 134 11.46 13.82 14.90
N HIS A 135 11.86 15.06 14.67
CA HIS A 135 13.21 15.41 14.25
C HIS A 135 13.77 16.65 14.97
N GLY A 136 12.93 17.36 15.73
CA GLY A 136 13.36 18.52 16.50
C GLY A 136 14.12 18.13 17.77
N ILE A 137 14.68 19.14 18.43
CA ILE A 137 15.42 18.98 19.70
C ILE A 137 14.59 18.19 20.72
N ALA A 138 13.28 18.47 20.80
CA ALA A 138 12.36 17.81 21.72
C ALA A 138 12.17 16.30 21.48
N SER A 139 12.63 15.74 20.35
CA SER A 139 12.50 14.31 20.06
C SER A 139 13.61 13.45 20.67
N TRP A 140 14.74 14.06 21.04
CA TRP A 140 15.93 13.34 21.53
C TRP A 140 16.57 13.97 22.77
N CYS A 141 16.29 15.24 23.05
CA CYS A 141 16.82 15.97 24.20
C CYS A 141 15.87 15.78 25.40
N PRO A 142 16.36 15.37 26.58
CA PRO A 142 15.55 15.32 27.80
C PRO A 142 14.98 16.71 28.12
N LEU A 143 13.82 16.76 28.76
CA LEU A 143 13.03 17.98 28.93
C LEU A 143 13.81 19.09 29.63
N GLU A 144 14.65 18.72 30.59
CA GLU A 144 15.46 19.62 31.41
C GLU A 144 16.55 20.33 30.61
N TYR A 145 16.96 19.78 29.47
CA TYR A 145 18.07 20.27 28.66
C TYR A 145 17.63 20.91 27.33
N ILE A 146 16.32 21.00 27.07
CA ILE A 146 15.80 21.52 25.80
C ILE A 146 16.24 22.97 25.54
N GLU A 147 16.18 23.85 26.54
CA GLU A 147 16.60 25.25 26.37
C GLU A 147 18.11 25.35 26.15
N GLN A 148 18.93 24.55 26.86
CA GLN A 148 20.37 24.49 26.63
C GLN A 148 20.70 24.01 25.20
N ALA A 149 20.01 22.99 24.72
CA ALA A 149 20.17 22.51 23.35
C ALA A 149 19.74 23.56 22.30
N ARG A 150 18.73 24.39 22.60
CA ARG A 150 18.35 25.52 21.72
C ARG A 150 19.43 26.60 21.68
N GLU A 151 20.01 26.95 22.82
CA GLU A 151 21.08 27.96 22.88
C GLU A 151 22.35 27.48 22.16
N LEU A 152 22.74 26.20 22.32
CA LEU A 152 23.85 25.61 21.57
C LEU A 152 23.60 25.66 20.05
N ARG A 153 22.37 25.36 19.62
CA ARG A 153 21.98 25.44 18.21
C ARG A 153 21.96 26.87 17.68
N LYS A 154 21.58 27.85 18.51
CA LYS A 154 21.63 29.28 18.18
C LYS A 154 23.07 29.80 18.09
N ALA A 155 23.98 29.25 18.90
CA ALA A 155 25.41 29.51 18.85
C ALA A 155 26.13 28.84 17.65
N GLY A 156 25.41 28.08 16.82
CA GLY A 156 25.95 27.47 15.60
C GLY A 156 26.57 26.08 15.81
N VAL A 157 26.40 25.46 16.98
CA VAL A 157 26.90 24.10 17.24
C VAL A 157 26.14 23.07 16.41
N SER A 158 26.87 22.07 15.89
CA SER A 158 26.27 20.98 15.10
C SER A 158 25.26 20.17 15.92
N VAL A 159 24.34 19.46 15.25
CA VAL A 159 23.32 18.66 15.95
C VAL A 159 23.97 17.53 16.73
N GLU A 160 24.96 16.87 16.12
CA GLU A 160 25.70 15.75 16.68
C GLU A 160 26.49 16.18 17.92
N GLU A 161 27.15 17.34 17.85
CA GLU A 161 27.89 17.88 18.97
C GLU A 161 26.97 18.36 20.09
N THR A 162 25.83 18.98 19.76
CA THR A 162 24.81 19.34 20.75
C THR A 162 24.30 18.10 21.49
N LYS A 163 24.05 17.00 20.77
CA LYS A 163 23.63 15.72 21.36
C LYS A 163 24.67 15.17 22.33
N ARG A 164 25.95 15.19 21.93
CA ARG A 164 27.06 14.72 22.77
C ARG A 164 27.15 15.53 24.06
N MET A 165 27.16 16.85 23.95
CA MET A 165 27.27 17.75 25.11
C MET A 165 26.11 17.58 26.11
N ILE A 166 24.87 17.46 25.61
CA ILE A 166 23.71 17.23 26.48
C ILE A 166 23.79 15.85 27.16
N ALA A 167 24.21 14.80 26.43
CA ALA A 167 24.33 13.47 27.00
C ALA A 167 25.40 13.40 28.11
N GLU A 168 26.57 14.01 27.87
CA GLU A 168 27.66 14.10 28.86
C GLU A 168 27.20 14.86 30.13
N GLN A 169 26.50 15.98 29.94
CA GLN A 169 25.96 16.76 31.06
C GLN A 169 24.92 15.96 31.85
N GLN A 170 24.00 15.29 31.15
CA GLN A 170 22.98 14.45 31.78
C GLN A 170 23.60 13.32 32.59
N GLU A 171 24.63 12.66 32.06
CA GLU A 171 25.35 11.60 32.77
C GLU A 171 26.03 12.13 34.03
N ALA A 172 26.70 13.28 33.95
CA ALA A 172 27.33 13.93 35.09
C ALA A 172 26.31 14.32 36.17
N ASP A 173 25.13 14.82 35.77
CA ASP A 173 24.06 15.21 36.70
C ASP A 173 23.39 13.99 37.35
N LEU A 174 23.20 12.90 36.59
CA LEU A 174 22.76 11.62 37.13
C LEU A 174 23.79 11.03 38.10
N GLU A 175 25.09 11.15 37.80
CA GLU A 175 26.14 10.68 38.70
C GLU A 175 26.19 11.50 40.00
N ARG A 176 26.10 12.84 39.91
CA ARG A 176 25.95 13.71 41.07
C ARG A 176 24.75 13.33 41.93
N TYR A 177 23.61 13.05 41.28
CA TYR A 177 22.41 12.62 41.97
C TYR A 177 22.58 11.24 42.62
N ARG A 178 23.17 10.26 41.93
CA ARG A 178 23.48 8.93 42.47
C ARG A 178 24.39 9.02 43.68
N ARG A 179 25.43 9.85 43.64
CA ARG A 179 26.34 10.08 44.77
C ARG A 179 25.61 10.67 45.96
N LYS A 180 24.80 11.71 45.73
CA LYS A 180 23.99 12.37 46.78
C LYS A 180 22.97 11.42 47.41
N MET A 181 22.35 10.56 46.62
CA MET A 181 21.40 9.55 47.11
C MET A 181 22.11 8.38 47.80
N GLY A 182 23.25 7.91 47.29
CA GLY A 182 24.05 6.86 47.90
C GLY A 182 24.61 7.25 49.26
N SER A 183 25.03 8.51 49.44
CA SER A 183 25.45 9.04 50.74
C SER A 183 24.30 9.19 51.75
N ARG A 184 23.04 9.20 51.30
CA ARG A 184 21.86 9.37 52.17
C ARG A 184 21.34 8.04 52.74
N TRP A 185 21.69 6.90 52.14
CA TRP A 185 21.23 5.58 52.55
C TRP A 185 22.36 4.63 53.00
N GLY A 186 23.60 5.12 53.03
CA GLY A 186 24.80 4.34 53.40
C GLY A 186 25.38 4.65 54.78
N GLY A 187 24.63 5.31 55.67
CA GLY A 187 25.08 5.62 57.03
C GLY A 187 24.09 5.09 58.06
N ASP A 188 24.63 4.36 59.03
CA ASP A 188 24.04 3.95 60.32
C ASP A 188 23.30 2.61 60.34
N GLY A 189 24.10 1.55 60.33
CA GLY A 189 23.74 0.19 60.74
C GLY A 189 24.95 -0.48 61.41
N GLU A 190 25.50 0.16 62.45
CA GLU A 190 26.40 -0.42 63.44
C GLU A 190 25.85 -0.17 64.84
#